data_AF-D4N0M3-F1
#
_entry.id   AF-D4N0M3-F1
#
_cell.length_a   1.000
_cell.length_b   1.000
_cell.length_c   1.000
_cell.angle_alpha   90.00
_cell.angle_beta   90.00
_cell.angle_gamma   90.00
#
_symmetry.space_group_name_H-M   'P 1'
#
loop_
_entity.id
_entity.type
_entity.pdbx_description
1 polymer ?
#
loop_
_entity_poly.entity_id
_entity_poly.type
_entity_poly.pdbx_seq_one_letter_code
_entity_poly.pdbx_strand_id
1 'polypeptide(L)'
;MRKKMPKFIYKVKRGFGKRSPAILTATGILSMGTAAVLAAKETPKAIRLIEEREAELGDELTPREKLETTWKCYVPALTAGIFGAACLIGAHSVHARRNAAIATAYKLSETALTEYKEAVTEEIGEEKESLIRKKVRQKKLEETPTGPNNIIITGRGNQLCYDGVSGRVFESDLNTIEKAINKVNREMTYDMYISLSDFYDELGLDHTDISDQIGWNLEDGLLEVSFDSMILGDGRPCITLEYHVAPKYDFAKLI
;
A
#
# COMPACT_ATOMS: atom_id res chain seq x y z
N MET A 1 40.23 -12.37 7.18
CA MET A 1 39.58 -13.71 7.21
C MET A 1 38.14 -13.60 6.70
N ARG A 2 37.86 -14.07 5.48
CA ARG A 2 36.51 -14.05 4.87
C ARG A 2 35.76 -15.30 5.37
N LYS A 3 34.95 -15.17 6.43
CA LYS A 3 34.12 -16.28 6.95
C LYS A 3 33.20 -16.75 5.81
N LYS A 4 33.42 -17.98 5.32
CA LYS A 4 32.53 -18.65 4.36
C LYS A 4 31.16 -18.80 5.02
N MET A 5 30.23 -17.94 4.62
CA MET A 5 28.85 -17.97 5.07
C MET A 5 28.26 -19.37 4.71
N PRO A 6 27.69 -20.12 5.67
CA PRO A 6 27.28 -21.50 5.44
C PRO A 6 26.20 -21.58 4.36
N LYS A 7 26.37 -22.53 3.42
CA LYS A 7 25.48 -22.77 2.25
C LYS A 7 23.98 -22.85 2.62
N PHE A 8 23.67 -23.19 3.87
CA PHE A 8 22.33 -23.20 4.44
C PHE A 8 21.62 -21.84 4.34
N ILE A 9 22.31 -20.74 4.66
CA ILE A 9 21.74 -19.38 4.63
C ILE A 9 21.34 -18.98 3.20
N TYR A 10 22.15 -19.37 2.21
CA TYR A 10 21.84 -19.11 0.80
C TYR A 10 20.61 -19.92 0.32
N LYS A 11 20.46 -21.16 0.81
CA LYS A 11 19.31 -22.02 0.51
C LYS A 11 18.01 -21.48 1.12
N VAL A 12 18.07 -20.97 2.36
CA VAL A 12 16.94 -20.29 3.02
C VAL A 12 16.55 -19.04 2.22
N LYS A 13 17.51 -18.19 1.84
CA LYS A 13 17.28 -16.98 1.05
C LYS A 13 16.63 -17.27 -0.31
N ARG A 14 17.03 -18.36 -0.97
CA ARG A 14 16.50 -18.79 -2.27
C ARG A 14 15.14 -19.52 -2.16
N GLY A 15 14.83 -20.11 -1.00
CA GLY A 15 13.54 -20.75 -0.72
C GLY A 15 12.42 -19.75 -0.43
N PHE A 16 12.73 -18.64 0.26
CA PHE A 16 11.76 -17.57 0.53
C PHE A 16 11.33 -16.80 -0.72
N GLY A 17 12.21 -16.61 -1.71
CA GLY A 17 11.89 -15.87 -2.93
C GLY A 17 10.94 -16.57 -3.91
N LYS A 18 10.58 -17.84 -3.68
CA LYS A 18 9.74 -18.64 -4.59
C LYS A 18 8.36 -19.01 -4.02
N ARG A 19 8.13 -18.83 -2.72
CA ARG A 19 6.82 -19.10 -2.11
C ARG A 19 5.98 -17.84 -2.18
N SER A 20 4.74 -17.95 -2.64
CA SER A 20 3.79 -16.83 -2.62
C SER A 20 3.71 -16.28 -1.19
N PRO A 21 3.87 -14.96 -0.97
CA PRO A 21 3.74 -14.35 0.36
C PRO A 21 2.47 -14.78 1.10
N ALA A 22 1.36 -14.97 0.38
CA ALA A 22 0.11 -15.49 0.93
C ALA A 22 0.26 -16.88 1.58
N ILE A 23 1.07 -17.77 0.99
CA ILE A 23 1.32 -19.12 1.55
C ILE A 23 2.14 -19.02 2.83
N LEU A 24 3.13 -18.13 2.87
CA LEU A 24 3.93 -17.90 4.09
C LEU A 24 3.08 -17.29 5.21
N THR A 25 2.19 -16.36 4.88
CA THR A 25 1.23 -15.78 5.83
C THR A 25 0.29 -16.84 6.39
N ALA A 26 -0.34 -17.64 5.52
CA ALA A 26 -1.23 -18.72 5.93
C ALA A 26 -0.50 -19.76 6.80
N THR A 27 0.70 -20.17 6.41
CA THR A 27 1.53 -21.10 7.19
C THR A 27 1.92 -20.51 8.54
N GLY A 28 2.24 -19.20 8.58
CA GLY A 28 2.57 -18.48 9.80
C GLY A 28 1.42 -18.50 10.81
N ILE A 29 0.22 -18.13 10.36
CA ILE A 29 -0.99 -18.11 11.19
C ILE A 29 -1.33 -19.53 11.70
N LEU A 30 -1.30 -20.54 10.82
CA LEU A 30 -1.56 -21.92 11.20
C LEU A 30 -0.55 -22.44 12.24
N SER A 31 0.73 -22.10 12.07
CA SER A 31 1.79 -22.49 13.00
C SER A 31 1.60 -21.84 14.37
N MET A 32 1.17 -20.57 14.41
CA MET A 32 0.85 -19.88 15.66
C MET A 32 -0.37 -20.49 16.37
N GLY A 33 -1.43 -20.82 15.62
CA GLY A 33 -2.59 -21.54 16.18
C GLY A 33 -2.18 -22.91 16.75
N THR A 34 -1.31 -23.63 16.04
CA THR A 34 -0.76 -24.91 16.51
C THR A 34 0.07 -24.73 17.79
N ALA A 35 0.90 -23.69 17.86
CA ALA A 35 1.67 -23.38 19.05
C ALA A 35 0.77 -23.12 20.27
N ALA A 36 -0.33 -22.37 20.10
CA ALA A 36 -1.28 -22.09 21.16
C ALA A 36 -1.97 -23.36 21.68
N VAL A 37 -2.41 -24.25 20.77
CA VAL A 37 -3.02 -25.54 21.14
C VAL A 37 -2.02 -26.44 21.87
N LEU A 38 -0.78 -26.53 21.38
CA LEU A 38 0.27 -27.32 22.04
C LEU A 38 0.59 -26.78 23.44
N ALA A 39 0.70 -25.46 23.60
CA ALA A 39 0.93 -24.84 24.89
C ALA A 39 -0.21 -25.16 25.87
N ALA A 40 -1.46 -24.94 25.46
CA ALA A 40 -2.63 -25.21 26.31
C ALA A 40 -2.75 -26.69 26.71
N LYS A 41 -2.39 -27.60 25.80
CA LYS A 41 -2.40 -29.05 26.08
C LYS A 41 -1.31 -29.48 27.06
N GLU A 42 -0.15 -28.83 27.05
CA GLU A 42 0.97 -29.15 27.94
C GLU A 42 0.89 -28.43 29.29
N THR A 43 0.07 -27.38 29.43
CA THR A 43 -0.13 -26.67 30.70
C THR A 43 -0.54 -27.56 31.88
N PRO A 44 -1.50 -28.52 31.76
CA PRO A 44 -1.81 -29.44 32.84
C PRO A 44 -0.62 -30.30 33.28
N LYS A 45 0.24 -30.70 32.33
CA LYS A 45 1.45 -31.47 32.63
C LYS A 45 2.50 -30.61 33.32
N ALA A 46 2.63 -29.35 32.92
CA ALA A 46 3.52 -28.38 33.56
C ALA A 46 3.10 -28.12 35.02
N ILE A 47 1.81 -28.00 35.30
CA ILE A 47 1.28 -27.85 36.67
C ILE A 47 1.64 -29.08 37.53
N ARG A 48 1.43 -30.29 37.02
CA ARG A 48 1.79 -31.53 37.74
C ARG A 48 3.28 -31.60 38.08
N LEU A 49 4.15 -31.20 37.15
CA LEU A 49 5.60 -31.16 37.38
C LEU A 49 6.01 -30.13 38.45
N ILE A 50 5.28 -29.01 38.56
CA ILE A 50 5.48 -28.03 39.63
C ILE A 50 5.05 -28.64 40.97
N GLU A 51 3.86 -29.23 41.04
CA GLU A 51 3.32 -29.85 42.26
C GLU A 51 4.22 -30.98 42.79
N GLU A 52 4.70 -31.87 41.90
CA GLU A 52 5.64 -32.94 42.25
C GLU A 52 6.93 -32.38 42.85
N ARG A 53 7.46 -31.31 42.24
CA ARG A 53 8.73 -30.71 42.66
C ARG A 53 8.61 -29.91 43.96
N GLU A 54 7.48 -29.22 44.19
CA GLU A 54 7.15 -28.57 45.47
C GLU A 54 6.99 -29.61 46.59
N ALA A 55 6.34 -30.76 46.30
CA ALA A 55 6.20 -31.85 47.28
C ALA A 55 7.55 -32.49 47.65
N GLU A 56 8.50 -32.61 46.72
CA GLU A 56 9.85 -33.13 46.99
C GLU A 56 10.70 -32.19 47.85
N LEU A 57 10.56 -30.87 47.65
CA LEU A 57 11.34 -29.85 48.37
C LEU A 57 10.69 -29.44 49.70
N GLY A 58 9.38 -29.61 49.84
CA GLY A 58 8.61 -29.20 51.01
C GLY A 58 8.40 -27.68 51.11
N ASP A 59 8.69 -26.93 50.05
CA ASP A 59 8.58 -25.48 49.94
C ASP A 59 8.03 -25.08 48.57
N GLU A 60 7.41 -23.89 48.49
CA GLU A 60 6.90 -23.35 47.23
C GLU A 60 8.05 -22.92 46.30
N LEU A 61 7.98 -23.29 45.02
CA LEU A 61 9.04 -22.97 44.07
C LEU A 61 9.05 -21.47 43.72
N THR A 62 10.25 -20.91 43.61
CA THR A 62 10.42 -19.55 43.08
C THR A 62 10.03 -19.48 41.59
N PRO A 63 9.69 -18.30 41.05
CA PRO A 63 9.33 -18.16 39.63
C PRO A 63 10.39 -18.71 38.66
N ARG A 64 11.67 -18.61 39.04
CA ARG A 64 12.78 -19.14 38.26
C ARG A 64 12.80 -20.67 38.26
N GLU A 65 12.57 -21.30 39.40
CA GLU A 65 12.55 -22.76 39.52
C GLU A 65 11.31 -23.36 38.84
N LYS A 66 10.16 -22.68 38.91
CA LYS A 66 8.96 -23.04 38.13
C LYS A 66 9.25 -23.02 36.62
N LEU A 67 10.01 -22.04 36.14
CA LEU A 67 10.44 -21.99 34.74
C LEU A 67 11.42 -23.12 34.39
N GLU A 68 12.44 -23.35 35.20
CA GLU A 68 13.43 -24.44 34.98
C GLU A 68 12.79 -25.83 34.97
N THR A 69 11.71 -25.99 35.74
CA THR A 69 10.93 -27.24 35.81
C THR A 69 10.04 -27.43 34.58
N THR A 70 9.42 -26.35 34.07
CA THR A 70 8.35 -26.47 33.07
C THR A 70 8.74 -26.16 31.63
N TRP A 71 9.87 -25.47 31.38
CA TRP A 71 10.22 -24.98 30.04
C TRP A 71 10.27 -26.07 28.97
N LYS A 72 10.68 -27.29 29.35
CA LYS A 72 10.75 -28.45 28.43
C LYS A 72 9.38 -28.82 27.86
N CYS A 73 8.29 -28.62 28.61
CA CYS A 73 6.92 -28.89 28.16
C CYS A 73 6.51 -27.96 27.02
N TYR A 74 7.06 -26.75 26.98
CA TYR A 74 6.71 -25.73 25.98
C TYR A 74 7.65 -25.72 24.76
N VAL A 75 8.67 -26.57 24.69
CA VAL A 75 9.59 -26.64 23.54
C VAL A 75 8.84 -26.85 22.22
N PRO A 76 7.86 -27.77 22.09
CA PRO A 76 7.11 -27.93 20.84
C PRO A 76 6.33 -26.66 20.45
N ALA A 77 5.64 -26.03 21.41
CA ALA A 77 4.92 -24.78 21.19
C ALA A 77 5.87 -23.65 20.77
N LEU A 78 7.03 -23.54 21.42
CA LEU A 78 8.06 -22.54 21.11
C LEU A 78 8.61 -22.72 19.69
N THR A 79 8.88 -23.96 19.26
CA THR A 79 9.36 -24.22 17.90
C THR A 79 8.36 -23.83 16.83
N ALA A 80 7.08 -24.16 17.03
CA ALA A 80 5.99 -23.76 16.13
C ALA A 80 5.79 -22.24 16.12
N GLY A 81 5.90 -21.58 17.28
CA GLY A 81 5.82 -20.13 17.40
C GLY A 81 6.95 -19.43 16.63
N ILE A 82 8.20 -19.84 16.84
CA ILE A 82 9.37 -19.30 16.13
C ILE A 82 9.26 -19.51 14.62
N PHE A 83 8.85 -20.72 14.20
CA PHE A 83 8.64 -21.01 12.78
C PHE A 83 7.54 -20.13 12.17
N GLY A 84 6.44 -19.93 12.88
CA GLY A 84 5.34 -19.07 12.45
C GLY A 84 5.78 -17.62 12.29
N ALA A 85 6.47 -17.07 13.30
CA ALA A 85 7.02 -15.71 13.26
C ALA A 85 8.00 -15.52 12.09
N ALA A 86 8.90 -16.48 11.86
CA ALA A 86 9.83 -16.44 10.73
C ALA A 86 9.11 -16.44 9.37
N CYS A 87 8.01 -17.20 9.25
CA CYS A 87 7.20 -17.21 8.03
C CYS A 87 6.52 -15.85 7.79
N LEU A 88 5.95 -15.21 8.82
CA LEU A 88 5.31 -13.90 8.72
C LEU A 88 6.30 -12.79 8.36
N ILE A 89 7.44 -12.72 9.05
CA ILE A 89 8.49 -11.74 8.77
C ILE A 89 8.99 -11.92 7.32
N GLY A 90 9.17 -13.17 6.90
CA GLY A 90 9.55 -13.49 5.53
C GLY A 90 8.51 -13.02 4.50
N ALA A 91 7.22 -13.25 4.74
CA ALA A 91 6.14 -12.79 3.86
C ALA A 91 6.17 -11.26 3.70
N HIS A 92 6.25 -10.52 4.82
CA HIS A 92 6.32 -9.07 4.83
C HIS A 92 7.52 -8.54 4.04
N SER A 93 8.70 -9.14 4.22
CA SER A 93 9.92 -8.73 3.50
C SER A 93 9.80 -8.87 1.97
N VAL A 94 9.06 -9.88 1.50
CA VAL A 94 8.83 -10.10 0.06
C VAL A 94 7.84 -9.08 -0.49
N HIS A 95 6.77 -8.76 0.26
CA HIS A 95 5.83 -7.69 -0.11
C HIS A 95 6.53 -6.34 -0.24
N ALA A 96 7.26 -5.93 0.81
CA ALA A 96 7.99 -4.66 0.81
C ALA A 96 8.96 -4.55 -0.37
N ARG A 97 9.69 -5.62 -0.68
CA ARG A 97 10.63 -5.64 -1.82
C ARG A 97 9.91 -5.53 -3.18
N ARG A 98 8.75 -6.18 -3.35
CA ARG A 98 7.98 -6.09 -4.61
C ARG A 98 7.41 -4.69 -4.80
N ASN A 99 6.82 -4.10 -3.76
CA ASN A 99 6.25 -2.76 -3.83
C ASN A 99 7.34 -1.72 -4.10
N ALA A 100 8.48 -1.80 -3.41
CA ALA A 100 9.61 -0.92 -3.67
C ALA A 100 10.15 -1.04 -5.10
N ALA A 101 10.21 -2.26 -5.65
CA ALA A 101 10.64 -2.47 -7.03
C ALA A 101 9.66 -1.85 -8.05
N ILE A 102 8.35 -1.97 -7.81
CA ILE A 102 7.31 -1.36 -8.64
C ILE A 102 7.44 0.17 -8.60
N ALA A 103 7.50 0.76 -7.40
CA ALA A 103 7.68 2.19 -7.23
C ALA A 103 8.96 2.69 -7.91
N THR A 104 10.07 1.95 -7.79
CA THR A 104 11.33 2.27 -8.47
C THR A 104 11.20 2.23 -9.99
N ALA A 105 10.51 1.22 -10.54
CA ALA A 105 10.30 1.10 -11.98
C ALA A 105 9.42 2.25 -12.54
N TYR A 106 8.38 2.63 -11.81
CA TYR A 106 7.58 3.80 -12.13
C TYR A 106 8.42 5.07 -12.08
N LYS A 107 9.22 5.26 -11.03
CA LYS A 107 10.07 6.44 -10.89
C LYS A 107 11.10 6.54 -12.02
N LEU A 108 11.74 5.44 -12.38
CA LEU A 108 12.66 5.39 -13.52
C LEU A 108 11.95 5.76 -14.84
N SER A 109 10.72 5.28 -15.03
CA SER A 109 9.92 5.59 -16.22
C SER A 109 9.49 7.05 -16.25
N GLU A 110 9.09 7.62 -15.10
CA GLU A 110 8.78 9.04 -14.94
C GLU A 110 10.00 9.89 -15.26
N THR A 111 11.16 9.59 -14.67
CA THR A 111 12.42 10.30 -14.93
C THR A 111 12.79 10.26 -16.41
N ALA A 112 12.78 9.09 -17.04
CA ALA A 112 13.11 8.97 -18.46
C ALA A 112 12.13 9.76 -19.36
N LEU A 113 10.84 9.79 -19.02
CA LEU A 113 9.86 10.59 -19.75
C LEU A 113 10.07 12.09 -19.55
N THR A 114 10.42 12.51 -18.34
CA THR A 114 10.72 13.92 -18.02
C THR A 114 11.98 14.38 -18.76
N GLU A 115 13.08 13.63 -18.66
CA GLU A 115 14.33 13.92 -19.40
C GLU A 115 14.09 13.99 -20.91
N TYR A 116 13.29 13.07 -21.47
CA TYR A 116 12.91 13.13 -22.89
C TYR A 116 12.13 14.41 -23.22
N LYS A 117 11.14 14.78 -22.40
CA LYS A 117 10.37 16.01 -22.60
C LYS A 117 11.25 17.26 -22.53
N GLU A 118 12.16 17.32 -21.57
CA GLU A 118 13.11 18.42 -21.42
C GLU A 118 13.99 18.56 -22.65
N ALA A 119 14.62 17.47 -23.09
CA ALA A 119 15.47 17.46 -24.29
C ALA A 119 14.69 17.84 -25.56
N VAL A 120 13.43 17.37 -25.69
CA VAL A 120 12.56 17.77 -26.80
C VAL A 120 12.27 19.27 -26.72
N THR A 121 11.91 19.79 -25.55
CA THR A 121 11.60 21.22 -25.34
C THR A 121 12.81 22.10 -25.68
N GLU A 122 14.01 21.71 -25.27
CA GLU A 122 15.26 22.41 -25.56
C GLU A 122 15.54 22.46 -27.07
N GLU A 123 15.35 21.36 -27.79
CA GLU A 123 15.66 21.27 -29.22
C GLU A 123 14.62 21.98 -30.11
N ILE A 124 13.32 21.85 -29.81
CA ILE A 124 12.25 22.35 -30.69
C ILE A 124 11.65 23.68 -30.25
N GLY A 125 11.93 24.12 -29.02
CA GLY A 125 11.38 25.32 -28.39
C GLY A 125 9.95 25.12 -27.84
N GLU A 126 9.59 25.92 -26.82
CA GLU A 126 8.31 25.83 -26.09
C GLU A 126 7.08 25.91 -27.00
N GLU A 127 7.13 26.73 -28.06
CA GLU A 127 5.99 26.94 -28.95
C GLU A 127 5.64 25.67 -29.77
N LYS A 128 6.66 24.94 -30.24
CA LYS A 128 6.46 23.68 -30.99
C LYS A 128 6.17 22.51 -30.05
N GLU A 129 6.75 22.48 -28.85
CA GLU A 129 6.38 21.52 -27.81
C GLU A 129 4.89 21.63 -27.47
N SER A 130 4.41 22.86 -27.27
CA SER A 130 3.00 23.16 -26.99
C SER A 130 2.09 22.68 -28.12
N LEU A 131 2.49 22.86 -29.38
CA LEU A 131 1.76 22.34 -30.55
C LEU A 131 1.73 20.80 -30.58
N ILE A 132 2.84 20.13 -30.26
CA ILE A 132 2.89 18.66 -30.17
C ILE A 132 2.02 18.18 -29.01
N ARG A 133 2.12 18.79 -27.84
CA ARG A 133 1.30 18.49 -26.66
C ARG A 133 -0.18 18.67 -26.97
N LYS A 134 -0.54 19.75 -27.67
CA LYS A 134 -1.91 20.02 -28.14
C LYS A 134 -2.38 18.97 -29.13
N LYS A 135 -1.55 18.55 -30.09
CA LYS A 135 -1.86 17.46 -31.03
C LYS A 135 -2.02 16.11 -30.34
N VAL A 136 -1.19 15.79 -29.35
CA VAL A 136 -1.29 14.54 -28.56
C VAL A 136 -2.57 14.56 -27.71
N ARG A 137 -2.89 15.70 -27.08
CA ARG A 137 -4.14 15.89 -26.35
C ARG A 137 -5.35 15.76 -27.28
N GLN A 138 -5.30 16.42 -28.44
CA GLN A 138 -6.35 16.34 -29.45
C GLN A 138 -6.53 14.92 -29.99
N LYS A 139 -5.45 14.18 -30.24
CA LYS A 139 -5.50 12.78 -30.64
C LYS A 139 -6.11 11.89 -29.55
N LYS A 140 -5.74 12.11 -28.28
CA LYS A 140 -6.39 11.44 -27.15
C LYS A 140 -7.87 11.78 -27.06
N LEU A 141 -8.25 13.05 -27.28
CA LEU A 141 -9.65 13.50 -27.34
C LEU A 141 -10.41 12.88 -28.52
N GLU A 142 -9.77 12.68 -29.67
CA GLU A 142 -10.36 12.07 -30.87
C GLU A 142 -10.47 10.52 -30.77
N GLU A 143 -9.54 9.88 -30.05
CA GLU A 143 -9.55 8.44 -29.76
C GLU A 143 -10.43 8.08 -28.55
N THR A 144 -10.75 9.06 -27.71
CA THR A 144 -11.78 8.94 -26.66
C THR A 144 -13.14 9.23 -27.29
N PRO A 145 -14.18 8.42 -27.06
CA PRO A 145 -15.49 8.70 -27.63
C PRO A 145 -16.13 9.90 -26.92
N THR A 146 -15.82 11.13 -27.36
CA THR A 146 -16.54 12.33 -26.90
C THR A 146 -16.88 13.27 -28.05
N GLY A 147 -18.19 13.38 -28.29
CA GLY A 147 -18.79 14.47 -29.03
C GLY A 147 -18.61 15.83 -28.32
N PRO A 148 -18.99 16.92 -28.99
CA PRO A 148 -18.55 18.28 -28.69
C PRO A 148 -19.05 18.79 -27.33
N ASN A 149 -18.16 19.41 -26.55
CA ASN A 149 -18.47 20.33 -25.44
C ASN A 149 -19.78 20.04 -24.69
N ASN A 150 -19.83 18.98 -23.89
CA ASN A 150 -20.91 18.81 -22.93
C ASN A 150 -20.58 19.60 -21.66
N ILE A 151 -20.86 20.90 -21.70
CA ILE A 151 -21.13 21.65 -20.48
C ILE A 151 -22.40 21.02 -19.87
N ILE A 152 -22.22 20.07 -18.95
CA ILE A 152 -23.30 19.50 -18.15
C ILE A 152 -23.57 20.51 -17.02
N ILE A 153 -24.37 21.53 -17.31
CA ILE A 153 -25.06 22.26 -16.22
C ILE A 153 -26.21 21.35 -15.80
N THR A 154 -25.96 20.49 -14.84
CA THR A 154 -27.05 19.85 -14.09
C THR A 154 -27.06 20.43 -12.68
N GLY A 155 -28.26 20.79 -12.22
CA GLY A 155 -28.45 21.48 -10.95
C GLY A 155 -27.94 20.69 -9.74
N ARG A 156 -27.92 21.35 -8.58
CA ARG A 156 -27.51 20.85 -7.24
C ARG A 156 -27.97 19.40 -6.94
N GLY A 157 -27.20 18.40 -7.37
CA GLY A 157 -27.49 16.98 -7.16
C GLY A 157 -26.30 16.09 -7.48
N ASN A 158 -26.37 14.84 -7.00
CA ASN A 158 -25.35 13.82 -7.24
C ASN A 158 -25.27 13.46 -8.73
N GLN A 159 -24.06 13.37 -9.23
CA GLN A 159 -23.72 13.03 -10.61
C GLN A 159 -22.73 11.88 -10.62
N LEU A 160 -22.63 11.18 -11.75
CA LEU A 160 -21.56 10.21 -11.94
C LEU A 160 -20.25 10.98 -12.14
N CYS A 161 -19.24 10.58 -11.40
CA CYS A 161 -17.89 11.09 -11.42
C CYS A 161 -16.93 9.95 -11.77
N TYR A 162 -15.93 10.24 -12.58
CA TYR A 162 -14.88 9.30 -12.98
C TYR A 162 -13.54 9.81 -12.46
N ASP A 163 -12.87 9.00 -11.67
CA ASP A 163 -11.53 9.27 -11.19
C ASP A 163 -10.49 8.73 -12.19
N GLY A 164 -9.72 9.62 -12.80
CA GLY A 164 -8.67 9.26 -13.75
C GLY A 164 -7.50 8.45 -13.15
N VAL A 165 -7.30 8.48 -11.83
CA VAL A 165 -6.22 7.74 -11.15
C VAL A 165 -6.61 6.30 -10.87
N SER A 166 -7.80 6.05 -10.29
CA SER A 166 -8.26 4.67 -10.02
C SER A 166 -9.04 4.03 -11.17
N GLY A 167 -9.53 4.82 -12.12
CA GLY A 167 -10.44 4.35 -13.17
C GLY A 167 -11.85 4.00 -12.65
N ARG A 168 -12.20 4.43 -11.44
CA ARG A 168 -13.51 4.15 -10.83
C ARG A 168 -14.53 5.21 -11.21
N VAL A 169 -15.78 4.75 -11.34
CA VAL A 169 -16.96 5.62 -11.44
C VAL A 169 -17.67 5.61 -10.09
N PHE A 170 -17.99 6.78 -9.56
CA PHE A 170 -18.69 6.96 -8.28
C PHE A 170 -19.76 8.05 -8.39
N GLU A 171 -20.68 8.12 -7.44
CA GLU A 171 -21.66 9.21 -7.39
C GLU A 171 -21.23 10.28 -6.38
N SER A 172 -21.17 11.53 -6.82
CA SER A 172 -20.88 12.67 -5.94
C SER A 172 -21.37 13.97 -6.55
N ASP A 173 -21.31 15.06 -5.79
CA ASP A 173 -21.56 16.41 -6.28
C ASP A 173 -20.29 17.26 -6.22
N LEU A 174 -20.22 18.27 -7.09
CA LEU A 174 -19.03 19.13 -7.21
C LEU A 174 -18.66 19.81 -5.89
N ASN A 175 -19.62 20.25 -5.06
CA ASN A 175 -19.30 20.90 -3.80
C ASN A 175 -18.67 19.91 -2.81
N THR A 176 -19.15 18.67 -2.80
CA THR A 176 -18.55 17.61 -1.97
C THR A 176 -17.11 17.34 -2.39
N ILE A 177 -16.84 17.25 -3.69
CA ILE A 177 -15.48 17.04 -4.21
C ILE A 177 -14.57 18.23 -3.89
N GLU A 178 -15.03 19.47 -4.14
CA GLU A 178 -14.27 20.68 -3.82
C GLU A 178 -14.00 20.81 -2.32
N LYS A 179 -14.96 20.42 -1.47
CA LYS A 179 -14.78 20.39 -0.02
C LYS A 179 -13.74 19.36 0.40
N ALA A 180 -13.74 18.17 -0.19
CA ALA A 180 -12.73 17.14 0.04
C ALA A 180 -11.34 17.64 -0.37
N ILE A 181 -11.20 18.24 -1.57
CA ILE A 181 -9.94 18.84 -2.05
C ILE A 181 -9.43 19.90 -1.06
N ASN A 182 -10.30 20.82 -0.63
CA ASN A 182 -9.92 21.88 0.30
C ASN A 182 -9.49 21.34 1.67
N LYS A 183 -10.15 20.30 2.18
CA LYS A 183 -9.79 19.69 3.45
C LYS A 183 -8.45 18.97 3.36
N VAL A 184 -8.26 18.15 2.33
CA VAL A 184 -6.99 17.45 2.05
C VAL A 184 -5.84 18.43 1.86
N ASN A 185 -6.04 19.51 1.09
CA ASN A 185 -5.01 20.56 0.95
C ASN A 185 -4.68 21.27 2.26
N ARG A 186 -5.69 21.51 3.10
CA ARG A 186 -5.47 22.10 4.43
C ARG A 186 -4.67 21.15 5.32
N GLU A 187 -4.96 19.85 5.31
CA GLU A 187 -4.24 18.83 6.07
C GLU A 187 -2.81 18.68 5.57
N MET A 188 -2.61 18.60 4.25
CA MET A 188 -1.29 18.57 3.61
C MET A 188 -0.42 19.78 3.97
N THR A 189 -1.03 20.94 4.26
CA THR A 189 -0.30 22.14 4.72
C THR A 189 0.27 21.96 6.15
N TYR A 190 -0.34 21.13 7.00
CA TYR A 190 0.15 20.84 8.34
C TYR A 190 1.06 19.61 8.36
N ASP A 191 0.70 18.57 7.62
CA ASP A 191 1.37 17.25 7.66
C ASP A 191 2.41 17.07 6.55
N MET A 192 2.60 18.08 5.68
CA MET A 192 3.52 18.15 4.53
C MET A 192 3.23 17.19 3.38
N TYR A 193 2.43 16.15 3.61
CA TYR A 193 2.03 15.17 2.60
C TYR A 193 0.66 14.59 2.94
N ILE A 194 0.00 13.98 1.95
CA ILE A 194 -1.29 13.30 2.14
C ILE A 194 -1.47 12.21 1.08
N SER A 195 -2.09 11.09 1.44
CA SER A 195 -2.26 9.95 0.53
C SER A 195 -3.48 10.11 -0.38
N LEU A 196 -3.54 9.33 -1.46
CA LEU A 196 -4.74 9.21 -2.27
C LEU A 196 -5.90 8.56 -1.47
N SER A 197 -5.58 7.69 -0.52
CA SER A 197 -6.56 7.09 0.38
C SER A 197 -7.22 8.13 1.30
N ASP A 198 -6.48 9.08 1.84
CA ASP A 198 -7.04 10.17 2.67
C ASP A 198 -8.04 11.00 1.84
N PHE A 199 -7.73 11.26 0.57
CA PHE A 199 -8.68 11.91 -0.34
C PHE A 199 -9.92 11.05 -0.62
N TYR A 200 -9.77 9.74 -0.75
CA TYR A 200 -10.91 8.82 -0.89
C TYR A 200 -11.77 8.74 0.35
N ASP A 201 -11.18 8.77 1.55
CA ASP A 201 -11.93 8.82 2.81
C ASP A 201 -12.81 10.06 2.89
N GLU A 202 -12.30 11.23 2.45
CA GLU A 202 -13.09 12.46 2.37
C GLU A 202 -14.23 12.40 1.35
N LEU A 203 -14.08 11.59 0.30
CA LEU A 203 -15.13 11.32 -0.69
C LEU A 203 -16.06 10.16 -0.28
N GLY A 204 -15.78 9.46 0.82
CA GLY A 204 -16.51 8.27 1.24
C GLY A 204 -16.31 7.07 0.31
N LEU A 205 -15.15 6.98 -0.35
CA LEU A 205 -14.79 5.91 -1.27
C LEU A 205 -13.88 4.88 -0.58
N ASP A 206 -14.05 3.61 -0.93
CA ASP A 206 -13.15 2.56 -0.47
C ASP A 206 -11.73 2.79 -1.00
N HIS A 207 -10.73 2.40 -0.22
CA HIS A 207 -9.34 2.43 -0.67
C HIS A 207 -9.12 1.50 -1.89
N THR A 208 -8.03 1.74 -2.60
CA THR A 208 -7.54 0.87 -3.69
C THR A 208 -6.26 0.18 -3.25
N ASP A 209 -5.83 -0.84 -3.99
CA ASP A 209 -4.54 -1.52 -3.74
C ASP A 209 -3.33 -0.56 -3.74
N ILE A 210 -3.43 0.59 -4.41
CA ILE A 210 -2.33 1.55 -4.58
C ILE A 210 -2.54 2.90 -3.87
N SER A 211 -3.74 3.22 -3.38
CA SER A 211 -4.05 4.57 -2.89
C SER A 211 -3.32 4.94 -1.61
N ASP A 212 -2.92 3.97 -0.80
CA ASP A 212 -2.03 4.21 0.36
C ASP A 212 -0.57 4.47 -0.03
N GLN A 213 -0.19 4.03 -1.23
CA GLN A 213 1.20 4.04 -1.70
C GLN A 213 1.54 5.27 -2.54
N ILE A 214 0.52 5.98 -3.01
CA ILE A 214 0.66 7.19 -3.81
C ILE A 214 -0.10 8.34 -3.14
N GLY A 215 0.40 9.55 -3.33
CA GLY A 215 -0.18 10.73 -2.72
C GLY A 215 0.50 12.00 -3.20
N TRP A 216 0.27 13.07 -2.47
CA TRP A 216 0.81 14.39 -2.76
C TRP A 216 1.71 14.86 -1.64
N ASN A 217 2.73 15.62 -2.02
CA ASN A 217 3.64 16.30 -1.11
C ASN A 217 3.53 17.80 -1.38
N LEU A 218 3.52 18.60 -0.32
CA LEU A 218 3.39 20.05 -0.40
C LEU A 218 4.48 20.70 -1.27
N GLU A 219 5.67 20.12 -1.35
CA GLU A 219 6.77 20.60 -2.20
C GLU A 219 6.46 20.49 -3.70
N ASP A 220 5.69 19.47 -4.10
CA ASP A 220 5.26 19.27 -5.49
C ASP A 220 4.03 20.14 -5.85
N GLY A 221 3.43 20.80 -4.87
CA GLY A 221 2.22 21.61 -5.01
C GLY A 221 0.99 21.00 -4.33
N LEU A 222 -0.07 21.79 -4.29
CA LEU A 222 -1.36 21.37 -3.74
C LEU A 222 -2.10 20.42 -4.69
N LEU A 223 -3.04 19.65 -4.15
CA LEU A 223 -4.01 18.90 -4.94
C LEU A 223 -4.88 19.88 -5.74
N GLU A 224 -4.71 19.86 -7.06
CA GLU A 224 -5.49 20.65 -8.01
C GLU A 224 -6.17 19.72 -9.01
N VAL A 225 -7.50 19.76 -9.04
CA VAL A 225 -8.35 18.94 -9.89
C VAL A 225 -9.18 19.87 -10.78
N SER A 226 -9.16 19.61 -12.09
CA SER A 226 -10.14 20.18 -13.01
C SER A 226 -11.21 19.16 -13.37
N PHE A 227 -12.36 19.67 -13.75
CA PHE A 227 -13.52 18.86 -14.11
C PHE A 227 -13.73 18.90 -15.61
N ASP A 228 -13.75 17.73 -16.24
CA ASP A 228 -14.16 17.55 -17.63
C ASP A 228 -15.43 16.68 -17.71
N SER A 229 -15.94 16.45 -18.91
CA SER A 229 -17.12 15.63 -19.15
C SER A 229 -16.81 14.47 -20.10
N MET A 230 -17.39 13.31 -19.82
CA MET A 230 -17.36 12.16 -20.73
C MET A 230 -18.71 11.45 -20.77
N ILE A 231 -18.94 10.68 -21.82
CA ILE A 231 -20.08 9.78 -21.92
C ILE A 231 -19.57 8.36 -21.65
N LEU A 232 -20.17 7.68 -20.68
CA LEU A 232 -19.87 6.28 -20.39
C LEU A 232 -20.39 5.38 -21.52
N GLY A 233 -19.88 4.14 -21.61
CA GLY A 233 -20.29 3.21 -22.67
C GLY A 233 -21.78 2.85 -22.69
N ASP A 234 -22.50 3.11 -21.61
CA ASP A 234 -23.95 2.94 -21.47
C ASP A 234 -24.76 4.20 -21.86
N GLY A 235 -24.09 5.26 -22.32
CA GLY A 235 -24.71 6.52 -22.74
C GLY A 235 -24.97 7.53 -21.62
N ARG A 236 -24.63 7.23 -20.36
CA ARG A 236 -24.81 8.18 -19.25
C ARG A 236 -23.69 9.23 -19.21
N PRO A 237 -24.02 10.51 -18.99
CA PRO A 237 -23.02 11.55 -18.79
C PRO A 237 -22.30 11.39 -17.45
N CYS A 238 -21.00 11.68 -17.44
CA CYS A 238 -20.11 11.55 -16.29
C CYS A 238 -19.13 12.72 -16.25
N ILE A 239 -18.82 13.21 -15.05
CA ILE A 239 -17.79 14.23 -14.82
C ILE A 239 -16.46 13.52 -14.58
N THR A 240 -15.42 13.88 -15.30
CA THR A 240 -14.07 13.33 -15.10
C THR A 240 -13.25 14.26 -14.21
N LEU A 241 -12.58 13.68 -13.21
CA LEU A 241 -11.59 14.37 -12.38
C LEU A 241 -10.22 14.25 -13.07
N GLU A 242 -9.69 15.38 -13.54
CA GLU A 242 -8.34 15.47 -14.12
C GLU A 242 -7.39 16.13 -13.12
N TYR A 243 -6.35 15.39 -12.73
CA TYR A 243 -5.38 15.82 -11.72
C TYR A 243 -4.24 16.60 -12.39
N HIS A 244 -4.11 17.88 -12.07
CA HIS A 244 -3.02 18.72 -12.59
C HIS A 244 -1.67 18.33 -11.96
N VAL A 245 -1.67 18.07 -10.66
CA VAL A 245 -0.56 17.43 -9.95
C VAL A 245 -0.95 15.98 -9.74
N ALA A 246 -0.30 15.06 -10.45
CA ALA A 246 -0.57 13.63 -10.31
C ALA A 246 -0.03 13.11 -8.96
N PRO A 247 -0.75 12.22 -8.26
CA PRO A 247 -0.23 11.58 -7.06
C PRO A 247 0.98 10.70 -7.42
N LYS A 248 2.02 10.74 -6.58
CA LYS A 248 3.29 10.04 -6.80
C LYS A 248 3.57 9.04 -5.69
N TYR A 249 4.36 8.02 -6.02
CA TYR A 249 4.99 7.17 -5.01
C TYR A 249 5.98 7.98 -4.16
N ASP A 250 6.26 7.48 -2.95
CA ASP A 250 7.22 8.09 -2.01
C ASP A 250 6.85 9.54 -1.60
N PHE A 251 5.58 9.91 -1.67
CA PHE A 251 5.06 11.24 -1.32
C PHE A 251 5.34 11.66 0.14
N ALA A 252 5.52 10.69 1.06
CA ALA A 252 5.80 10.94 2.47
C ALA A 252 7.28 11.20 2.81
N LYS A 253 8.17 11.34 1.81
CA LYS A 253 9.57 11.69 2.09
C LYS A 253 9.67 13.14 2.58
N LEU A 254 10.05 13.29 3.84
CA LEU A 254 10.60 14.54 4.37
C LEU A 254 12.05 14.65 3.93
N ILE A 255 12.45 15.77 3.33
CA ILE A 255 13.86 16.10 3.05
C ILE A 255 14.59 16.37 4.37
#